data_AF-A0A521XF46-F1
#
_entry.id   AF-A0A521XF46-F1
#
_cell.length_a   1.000
_cell.length_b   1.000
_cell.length_c   1.000
_cell.angle_alpha   90.00
_cell.angle_beta   90.00
_cell.angle_gamma   90.00
#
_symmetry.space_group_name_H-M   'P 1'
#
loop_
_entity.id
_entity.type
_entity.pdbx_description
1 polymer ?
#
loop_
_entity_poly.entity_id
_entity_poly.type
_entity_poly.pdbx_seq_one_letter_code
_entity_poly.pdbx_strand_id
1 'polypeptide(L)'
;MPRLLNFETPEGIRFTHVKNLDYKKFKLFLLSILWKASISKRTFFKDVKLGPHERVIAKTILTGNPGALEDYPILFFTYLNDRSAPSNLIAEPGIIKNSQGTKYIVIIAGFTFVFHISRHDLSPNVLESTITPEGELKIFHIPLGMSWRLIMSYFGIKPIK
;
A
#
# COMPACT_ATOMS: atom_id res chain seq x y z
N MET A 1 -18.34 2.30 13.09
CA MET A 1 -16.94 2.70 13.32
C MET A 1 -16.03 1.52 13.03
N PRO A 2 -14.84 1.74 12.45
CA PRO A 2 -13.87 0.66 12.25
C PRO A 2 -13.49 0.00 13.57
N ARG A 3 -13.36 -1.33 13.57
CA ARG A 3 -12.87 -2.10 14.71
C ARG A 3 -11.45 -2.56 14.44
N LEU A 4 -10.56 -2.37 15.41
CA LEU A 4 -9.15 -2.73 15.32
C LEU A 4 -8.86 -3.88 16.28
N LEU A 5 -8.27 -4.95 15.77
CA LEU A 5 -7.84 -6.12 16.54
C LEU A 5 -6.37 -6.37 16.24
N ASN A 6 -5.53 -6.46 17.27
CA ASN A 6 -4.10 -6.70 17.10
C ASN A 6 -3.82 -8.20 17.29
N PHE A 7 -2.97 -8.74 16.43
CA PHE A 7 -2.59 -10.14 16.42
C PHE A 7 -1.08 -10.29 16.28
N GLU A 8 -0.58 -11.41 16.78
CA GLU A 8 0.79 -11.88 16.59
C GLU A 8 0.71 -13.35 16.19
N THR A 9 1.35 -13.72 15.08
CA THR A 9 1.42 -15.12 14.64
C THR A 9 2.50 -15.86 15.44
N PRO A 10 2.51 -17.21 15.44
CA PRO A 10 3.59 -17.98 16.08
C PRO A 10 5.00 -17.63 15.56
N GLU A 11 5.10 -17.14 14.33
CA GLU A 11 6.34 -16.70 13.68
C GLU A 11 6.75 -15.27 14.09
N GLY A 12 6.00 -14.63 15.00
CA GLY A 12 6.24 -13.27 15.49
C GLY A 12 5.77 -12.16 14.55
N ILE A 13 4.96 -12.48 13.54
CA ILE A 13 4.40 -11.48 12.63
C ILE A 13 3.26 -10.76 13.34
N ARG A 14 3.44 -9.46 13.56
CA ARG A 14 2.41 -8.60 14.14
C ARG A 14 1.59 -7.92 13.05
N PHE A 15 0.27 -7.88 13.23
CA PHE A 15 -0.61 -7.12 12.37
C PHE A 15 -1.85 -6.62 13.11
N THR A 16 -2.42 -5.53 12.60
CA THR A 16 -3.75 -5.06 13.00
C THR A 16 -4.77 -5.51 11.94
N HIS A 17 -5.75 -6.29 12.34
CA HIS A 17 -6.93 -6.59 11.54
C HIS A 17 -7.95 -5.48 11.74
N VAL A 18 -8.24 -4.77 10.67
CA VAL A 18 -9.26 -3.73 10.61
C VAL A 18 -10.54 -4.36 10.07
N LYS A 19 -11.67 -4.13 10.74
CA LYS A 19 -13.00 -4.56 10.33
C LYS A 19 -13.96 -3.38 10.26
N ASN A 20 -15.09 -3.57 9.58
CA ASN A 20 -16.16 -2.57 9.40
C ASN A 20 -15.69 -1.33 8.62
N LEU A 21 -14.81 -1.50 7.63
CA LEU A 21 -14.46 -0.45 6.68
C LEU A 21 -15.54 -0.35 5.59
N ASP A 22 -15.77 0.88 5.12
CA ASP A 22 -16.49 1.10 3.86
C ASP A 22 -15.54 0.74 2.70
N TYR A 23 -15.61 -0.50 2.23
CA TYR A 23 -14.74 -1.05 1.18
C TYR A 23 -14.67 -0.10 -0.02
N LYS A 24 -15.84 0.33 -0.51
CA LYS A 24 -15.96 1.19 -1.68
C LYS A 24 -15.24 2.51 -1.44
N LYS A 25 -15.55 3.24 -0.37
CA LYS A 25 -14.92 4.55 -0.13
C LYS A 25 -13.43 4.42 0.10
N PHE A 26 -12.99 3.42 0.86
CA PHE A 26 -11.58 3.28 1.21
C PHE A 26 -10.73 2.84 0.02
N LYS A 27 -11.17 1.83 -0.75
CA LYS A 27 -10.46 1.39 -1.97
C LYS A 27 -10.36 2.52 -2.99
N LEU A 28 -11.46 3.24 -3.24
CA LEU A 28 -11.47 4.38 -4.17
C LEU A 28 -10.60 5.54 -3.68
N PHE A 29 -10.57 5.81 -2.37
CA PHE A 29 -9.67 6.81 -1.79
C PHE A 29 -8.20 6.49 -2.09
N LEU A 30 -7.76 5.25 -1.84
CA LEU A 30 -6.38 4.84 -2.08
C LEU A 30 -6.01 4.92 -3.56
N LEU A 31 -6.88 4.39 -4.44
CA LEU A 31 -6.68 4.48 -5.88
C LEU A 31 -6.62 5.93 -6.35
N SER A 32 -7.37 6.84 -5.71
CA SER A 32 -7.29 8.27 -6.01
C SER A 32 -5.94 8.88 -5.66
N ILE A 33 -5.22 8.37 -4.66
CA ILE A 33 -3.87 8.83 -4.33
C ILE A 33 -2.93 8.47 -5.48
N LEU A 34 -2.94 7.19 -5.88
CA LEU A 34 -2.09 6.69 -6.97
C LEU A 34 -2.39 7.37 -8.31
N TRP A 35 -3.67 7.54 -8.65
CA TRP A 35 -4.08 8.22 -9.88
C TRP A 35 -3.66 9.70 -9.90
N LYS A 36 -3.88 10.43 -8.80
CA LYS A 36 -3.42 11.84 -8.71
C LYS A 36 -1.90 11.95 -8.83
N ALA A 37 -1.17 10.98 -8.29
CA ALA A 37 0.28 10.92 -8.46
C ALA A 37 0.66 10.72 -9.94
N SER A 38 -0.03 9.85 -10.70
CA SER A 38 0.33 9.58 -12.10
C SER A 38 0.12 10.76 -13.04
N ILE A 39 -0.93 11.55 -12.82
CA ILE A 39 -1.24 12.73 -13.65
C ILE A 39 -0.55 14.01 -13.17
N SER A 40 0.16 13.96 -12.04
CA SER A 40 0.84 15.12 -11.47
C SER A 40 2.07 15.51 -12.31
N LYS A 41 2.24 16.83 -12.51
CA LYS A 41 3.43 17.41 -13.15
C LYS A 41 4.58 17.69 -12.17
N ARG A 42 4.37 17.50 -10.86
CA ARG A 42 5.42 17.74 -9.85
C ARG A 42 6.52 16.69 -9.95
N THR A 43 7.78 17.12 -9.88
CA THR A 43 8.97 16.24 -9.92
C THR A 43 8.90 15.11 -8.91
N PHE A 44 8.30 15.36 -7.74
CA PHE A 44 8.06 14.38 -6.67
C PHE A 44 7.33 13.10 -7.14
N PHE A 45 6.51 13.19 -8.19
CA PHE A 45 5.71 12.07 -8.72
C PHE A 45 6.18 11.63 -10.12
N LYS A 46 7.36 12.07 -10.57
CA LYS A 46 7.84 11.86 -11.95
C LYS A 46 7.86 10.39 -12.38
N ASP A 47 8.11 9.47 -11.45
CA ASP A 47 8.27 8.03 -11.71
C ASP A 47 6.95 7.26 -11.66
N VAL A 48 5.84 7.90 -11.28
CA VAL A 48 4.52 7.28 -11.29
C VAL A 48 3.94 7.33 -12.70
N LYS A 49 4.09 6.22 -13.44
CA LYS A 49 3.62 6.06 -14.82
C LYS A 49 2.72 4.84 -14.95
N LEU A 50 1.41 5.05 -14.85
CA LEU A 50 0.42 3.95 -14.87
C LEU A 50 0.15 3.40 -16.27
N GLY A 51 0.52 4.14 -17.33
CA GLY A 51 0.25 3.75 -18.71
C GLY A 51 -1.25 3.44 -18.93
N PRO A 52 -1.61 2.29 -19.50
CA PRO A 52 -3.01 1.95 -19.77
C PRO A 52 -3.88 1.88 -18.50
N HIS A 53 -3.30 1.61 -17.33
CA HIS A 53 -4.03 1.53 -16.07
C HIS A 53 -4.51 2.90 -15.58
N GLU A 54 -3.93 4.01 -16.05
CA GLU A 54 -4.35 5.35 -15.65
C GLU A 54 -5.84 5.59 -15.97
N ARG A 55 -6.24 5.31 -17.20
CA ARG A 55 -7.63 5.49 -17.66
C ARG A 55 -8.59 4.53 -16.94
N VAL A 56 -8.14 3.31 -16.67
CA VAL A 56 -8.93 2.30 -15.95
C VAL A 56 -9.21 2.79 -14.52
N ILE A 57 -8.16 3.17 -13.78
CA ILE A 57 -8.29 3.66 -12.40
C ILE A 57 -9.12 4.96 -12.35
N ALA A 58 -8.91 5.88 -13.30
CA ALA A 58 -9.72 7.09 -13.40
C ALA A 58 -11.22 6.76 -13.54
N LYS A 59 -11.57 5.81 -14.43
CA LYS A 59 -12.96 5.37 -14.62
C LYS A 59 -13.53 4.72 -13.35
N THR A 60 -12.77 3.86 -12.67
CA THR A 60 -13.14 3.24 -11.38
C THR A 60 -13.50 4.31 -10.35
N ILE A 61 -12.68 5.36 -10.23
CA ILE A 61 -12.92 6.49 -9.32
C ILE A 61 -14.18 7.28 -9.71
N LEU A 62 -14.27 7.70 -10.98
CA LEU A 62 -15.35 8.58 -11.45
C LEU A 62 -16.72 7.91 -11.44
N THR A 63 -16.77 6.61 -11.67
CA THR A 63 -18.03 5.83 -11.61
C THR A 63 -18.36 5.36 -10.19
N GLY A 64 -17.44 5.54 -9.24
CA GLY A 64 -17.57 5.00 -7.89
C GLY A 64 -17.68 3.47 -7.86
N ASN A 65 -17.09 2.77 -8.82
CA ASN A 65 -17.09 1.32 -8.86
C ASN A 65 -15.68 0.82 -8.50
N PRO A 66 -15.45 0.23 -7.31
CA PRO A 66 -14.13 -0.19 -6.85
C PRO A 66 -13.53 -1.39 -7.61
N GLY A 67 -14.30 -2.02 -8.51
CA GLY A 67 -13.88 -3.23 -9.21
C GLY A 67 -13.88 -4.47 -8.31
N ALA A 68 -13.33 -5.57 -8.84
CA ALA A 68 -13.19 -6.83 -8.13
C ALA A 68 -12.09 -6.73 -7.04
N LEU A 69 -11.97 -7.75 -6.19
CA LEU A 69 -10.93 -7.81 -5.14
C LEU A 69 -9.52 -7.75 -5.75
N GLU A 70 -9.33 -8.49 -6.84
CA GLU A 70 -8.09 -8.65 -7.60
C GLU A 70 -7.76 -7.41 -8.45
N ASP A 71 -8.71 -6.48 -8.60
CA ASP A 71 -8.45 -5.20 -9.24
C ASP A 71 -7.65 -4.30 -8.31
N TYR A 72 -6.37 -4.19 -8.61
CA TYR A 72 -5.45 -3.32 -7.90
C TYR A 72 -5.42 -3.57 -6.39
N PRO A 73 -5.07 -4.79 -5.92
CA PRO A 73 -4.99 -5.05 -4.49
C PRO A 73 -3.89 -4.18 -3.85
N ILE A 74 -4.14 -3.77 -2.61
CA ILE A 74 -3.35 -2.78 -1.89
C ILE A 74 -2.98 -3.37 -0.54
N LEU A 75 -1.71 -3.67 -0.35
CA LEU A 75 -1.20 -4.12 0.95
C LEU A 75 -0.83 -2.93 1.83
N PHE A 76 -1.02 -3.13 3.13
CA PHE A 76 -0.78 -2.12 4.15
C PHE A 76 0.29 -2.58 5.11
N PHE A 77 1.27 -1.72 5.31
CA PHE A 77 2.27 -1.88 6.34
C PHE A 77 2.33 -0.62 7.17
N THR A 78 2.75 -0.75 8.44
CA THR A 78 3.06 0.38 9.30
C THR A 78 4.35 0.13 10.06
N TYR A 79 5.13 1.18 10.26
CA TYR A 79 6.31 1.16 11.12
C TYR A 79 6.12 2.05 12.36
N LEU A 80 4.89 2.47 12.66
CA LEU A 80 4.58 3.36 13.79
C LEU A 80 4.79 2.70 15.18
N ASN A 81 4.90 1.38 15.22
CA ASN A 81 5.33 0.65 16.41
C ASN A 81 6.79 0.93 16.79
N ASP A 82 7.59 1.48 15.86
CA ASP A 82 8.98 1.86 16.07
C ASP A 82 9.13 3.38 16.13
N ARG A 83 9.25 3.90 17.35
CA ARG A 83 9.35 5.35 17.61
C ARG A 83 10.65 5.97 17.12
N SER A 84 11.64 5.19 16.69
CA SER A 84 12.88 5.70 16.11
C SER A 84 12.71 6.16 14.65
N ALA A 85 11.64 5.71 13.99
CA ALA A 85 11.35 6.06 12.61
C ALA A 85 10.44 7.31 12.51
N PRO A 86 10.58 8.11 11.43
CA PRO A 86 9.81 9.34 11.27
C PRO A 86 8.31 9.07 11.03
N SER A 87 7.45 9.53 11.93
CA SER A 87 5.99 9.35 11.82
C SER A 87 5.30 10.35 10.89
N ASN A 88 6.00 11.38 10.41
CA ASN A 88 5.48 12.44 9.55
C ASN A 88 6.10 12.45 8.14
N LEU A 89 6.77 11.36 7.75
CA LEU A 89 7.41 11.24 6.43
C LEU A 89 6.38 11.11 5.31
N ILE A 90 6.58 11.87 4.23
CA ILE A 90 5.95 11.65 2.93
C ILE A 90 7.09 11.47 1.92
N ALA A 91 7.26 10.26 1.39
CA ALA A 91 8.36 9.95 0.48
C ALA A 91 7.91 9.98 -0.98
N GLU A 92 8.83 10.31 -1.90
CA GLU A 92 8.60 10.16 -3.35
C GLU A 92 8.19 8.71 -3.63
N PRO A 93 7.10 8.44 -4.38
CA PRO A 93 6.64 7.06 -4.60
C PRO A 93 7.68 6.18 -5.29
N GLY A 94 7.91 5.00 -4.73
CA GLY A 94 8.81 3.99 -5.26
C GLY A 94 8.10 3.09 -6.27
N ILE A 95 8.88 2.45 -7.14
CA ILE A 95 8.41 1.48 -8.10
C ILE A 95 9.21 0.18 -8.00
N ILE A 96 8.50 -0.94 -7.95
CA ILE A 96 9.09 -2.27 -8.09
C ILE A 96 8.56 -2.89 -9.37
N LYS A 97 9.46 -3.31 -10.25
CA LYS A 97 9.15 -4.11 -11.43
C LYS A 97 9.88 -5.44 -11.33
N ASN A 98 9.13 -6.53 -11.36
CA ASN A 98 9.68 -7.88 -11.40
C ASN A 98 8.75 -8.80 -12.23
N SER A 99 9.03 -10.11 -12.24
CA SER A 99 8.20 -11.09 -12.96
C SER A 99 6.75 -11.12 -12.51
N GLN A 100 6.44 -10.75 -11.26
CA GLN A 100 5.08 -10.66 -10.71
C GLN A 100 4.37 -9.35 -11.07
N GLY A 101 4.97 -8.52 -11.93
CA GLY A 101 4.39 -7.27 -12.43
C GLY A 101 4.92 -6.02 -11.75
N THR A 102 4.17 -4.92 -11.93
CA THR A 102 4.53 -3.59 -11.42
C THR A 102 3.80 -3.32 -10.11
N LYS A 103 4.55 -2.84 -9.12
CA LYS A 103 4.04 -2.37 -7.84
C LYS A 103 4.48 -0.93 -7.61
N TYR A 104 3.56 -0.09 -7.13
CA TYR A 104 3.88 1.24 -6.63
C TYR A 104 3.85 1.24 -5.11
N ILE A 105 4.85 1.85 -4.50
CA ILE A 105 4.99 1.95 -3.06
C ILE A 105 4.86 3.41 -2.68
N VAL A 106 3.96 3.70 -1.74
CA VAL A 106 3.71 5.05 -1.25
C VAL A 106 3.88 5.05 0.26
N ILE A 107 4.72 5.94 0.78
CA ILE A 107 4.92 6.13 2.22
C ILE A 107 4.30 7.46 2.63
N ILE A 108 3.35 7.42 3.55
CA ILE A 108 2.70 8.61 4.14
C ILE A 108 2.51 8.36 5.63
N ALA A 109 3.08 9.22 6.47
CA ALA A 109 2.83 9.32 7.89
C ALA A 109 2.93 7.99 8.66
N GLY A 110 4.01 7.23 8.44
CA GLY A 110 4.21 5.95 9.13
C GLY A 110 3.53 4.74 8.49
N PHE A 111 2.78 4.94 7.41
CA PHE A 111 2.14 3.88 6.64
C PHE A 111 2.81 3.72 5.28
N THR A 112 2.88 2.47 4.83
CA THR A 112 3.33 2.10 3.49
C THR A 112 2.21 1.36 2.78
N PHE A 113 1.81 1.88 1.63
CA PHE A 113 0.82 1.27 0.73
C PHE A 113 1.55 0.66 -0.45
N VAL A 114 1.28 -0.62 -0.73
CA VAL A 114 1.84 -1.32 -1.89
C VAL A 114 0.71 -1.62 -2.86
N PHE A 115 0.62 -0.83 -3.92
CA PHE A 115 -0.36 -0.99 -4.99
C PHE A 115 0.14 -1.98 -6.02
N HIS A 116 -0.58 -3.09 -6.21
CA HIS A 116 -0.34 -4.00 -7.32
C HIS A 116 -1.08 -3.49 -8.56
N ILE A 117 -0.41 -3.37 -9.71
CA ILE A 117 -1.03 -2.80 -10.92
C ILE A 117 -1.62 -3.86 -11.84
N SER A 118 -1.10 -5.08 -11.74
CA SER A 118 -1.54 -6.22 -12.54
C SER A 118 -2.29 -7.23 -11.69
N ARG A 119 -3.25 -7.93 -12.31
CA ARG A 119 -3.91 -9.11 -11.74
C ARG A 119 -3.05 -10.37 -11.83
N HIS A 120 -1.99 -10.35 -12.63
CA HIS A 120 -1.13 -11.51 -12.85
C HIS A 120 -0.32 -11.85 -11.58
N ASP A 121 -0.22 -13.14 -11.27
CA ASP A 121 0.61 -13.72 -10.21
C ASP A 121 0.36 -13.16 -8.80
N LEU A 122 -0.91 -12.79 -8.51
CA LEU A 122 -1.32 -12.45 -7.15
C LEU A 122 -1.36 -13.72 -6.29
N SER A 123 -0.52 -13.76 -5.25
CA SER A 123 -0.56 -14.86 -4.30
C SER A 123 -1.82 -14.78 -3.42
N PRO A 124 -2.33 -15.93 -2.92
CA PRO A 124 -3.47 -15.95 -1.99
C PRO A 124 -3.28 -15.03 -0.79
N ASN A 125 -2.07 -14.99 -0.24
CA ASN A 125 -1.72 -14.12 0.89
C ASN A 125 -1.95 -12.63 0.60
N VAL A 126 -1.77 -12.18 -0.66
CA VAL A 126 -2.06 -10.79 -1.05
C VAL A 126 -3.57 -10.52 -0.98
N LEU A 127 -4.38 -11.43 -1.52
CA LEU A 127 -5.84 -11.31 -1.56
C LEU A 127 -6.47 -11.41 -0.17
N GLU A 128 -5.92 -12.25 0.71
CA GLU A 128 -6.35 -12.39 2.10
C GLU A 128 -5.94 -11.23 3.02
N SER A 129 -5.09 -10.32 2.52
CA SER A 129 -4.51 -9.24 3.34
C SER A 129 -4.83 -7.84 2.83
N THR A 130 -5.16 -7.70 1.54
CA THR A 130 -5.66 -6.44 0.98
C THR A 130 -7.01 -6.07 1.59
N ILE A 131 -7.50 -4.87 1.29
CA ILE A 131 -8.88 -4.53 1.64
C ILE A 131 -9.89 -5.37 0.85
N THR A 132 -10.84 -5.98 1.56
CA THR A 132 -11.85 -6.89 0.99
C THR A 132 -13.25 -6.26 0.92
N PRO A 133 -14.16 -6.77 0.05
CA PRO A 133 -15.56 -6.33 -0.02
C PRO A 133 -16.32 -6.39 1.31
N GLU A 134 -15.92 -7.27 2.22
CA GLU A 134 -16.47 -7.43 3.57
C GLU A 134 -16.05 -6.30 4.52
N GLY A 135 -15.23 -5.36 4.04
CA GLY A 135 -14.74 -4.22 4.84
C GLY A 135 -13.64 -4.64 5.81
N GLU A 136 -12.85 -5.65 5.45
CA GLU A 136 -11.71 -6.13 6.23
C GLU A 136 -10.38 -5.78 5.56
N LEU A 137 -9.33 -5.58 6.37
CA LEU A 137 -7.97 -5.30 5.91
C LEU A 137 -6.96 -5.74 6.97
N LYS A 138 -5.79 -6.26 6.57
CA LYS A 138 -4.66 -6.47 7.47
C LYS A 138 -3.60 -5.39 7.27
N ILE A 139 -3.19 -4.76 8.37
CA ILE A 139 -2.06 -3.82 8.41
C ILE A 139 -0.90 -4.52 9.10
N PHE A 140 0.13 -4.90 8.36
CA PHE A 140 1.30 -5.56 8.91
C PHE A 140 2.23 -4.58 9.61
N HIS A 141 2.70 -4.93 10.80
CA HIS A 141 3.63 -4.11 11.56
C HIS A 141 5.05 -4.50 11.18
N ILE A 142 5.84 -3.53 10.74
CA ILE A 142 7.26 -3.74 10.50
C ILE A 142 7.92 -4.08 11.84
N PRO A 143 8.72 -5.15 11.93
CA PRO A 143 9.35 -5.52 13.19
C PRO A 143 10.20 -4.39 13.76
N LEU A 144 10.23 -4.29 15.10
CA LEU A 144 10.96 -3.24 15.81
C LEU A 144 12.45 -3.25 15.40
N GLY A 145 13.02 -2.06 15.18
CA GLY A 145 14.42 -1.92 14.75
C GLY A 145 14.66 -2.17 13.26
N MET A 146 13.66 -2.66 12.50
CA MET A 146 13.76 -2.82 11.05
C MET A 146 13.24 -1.61 10.26
N SER A 147 12.60 -0.64 10.92
CA SER A 147 11.91 0.48 10.27
C SER A 147 12.87 1.35 9.47
N TRP A 148 14.02 1.72 10.07
CA TRP A 148 15.02 2.49 9.35
C TRP A 148 15.62 1.72 8.18
N ARG A 149 15.83 0.40 8.34
CA ARG A 149 16.32 -0.44 7.25
C ARG A 149 15.35 -0.45 6.07
N LEU A 150 14.04 -0.54 6.34
CA LEU A 150 13.01 -0.45 5.29
C LEU A 150 13.06 0.92 4.59
N ILE A 151 13.04 2.02 5.35
CA ILE A 151 13.05 3.37 4.79
C ILE A 151 14.34 3.63 4.00
N MET A 152 15.51 3.26 4.51
CA MET A 152 16.77 3.42 3.78
C MET A 152 16.81 2.59 2.50
N SER A 153 16.36 1.33 2.56
CA SER A 153 16.29 0.47 1.37
C SER A 153 15.36 1.04 0.30
N TYR A 154 14.28 1.69 0.70
CA TYR A 154 13.34 2.37 -0.19
C TYR A 154 14.01 3.50 -0.98
N PHE A 155 14.92 4.24 -0.35
CA PHE A 155 15.71 5.29 -1.01
C PHE A 155 16.99 4.78 -1.69
N GLY A 156 17.18 3.46 -1.80
CA GLY A 156 18.38 2.86 -2.38
C GLY A 156 19.64 3.04 -1.53
N ILE A 157 19.50 3.45 -0.27
CA ILE A 157 20.60 3.65 0.67
C ILE A 157 20.89 2.29 1.33
N LYS A 158 22.11 1.78 1.15
CA LYS A 158 22.56 0.56 1.84
C LYS A 158 22.81 0.89 3.32
N PRO A 159 22.38 0.02 4.26
CA PRO A 159 22.70 0.21 5.67
C PRO A 159 24.22 0.23 5.85
N ILE A 160 24.70 1.16 6.67
CA ILE A 160 26.10 1.19 7.12
C ILE A 160 26.33 -0.08 7.94
N LYS A 161 27.33 -0.87 7.55
CA LYS A 161 27.71 -2.11 8.25
C LYS A 161 28.26 -1.82 9.64
#